data_AF-A0AAW6CH74-F1
#
_entry.id   AF-A0AAW6CH74-F1
#
_cell.length_a   1.000
_cell.length_b   1.000
_cell.length_c   1.000
_cell.angle_alpha   90.00
_cell.angle_beta   90.00
_cell.angle_gamma   90.00
#
_symmetry.space_group_name_H-M   'P 1'
#
loop_
_entity.id
_entity.type
_entity.pdbx_description
1 polymer ?
#
loop_
_entity_poly.entity_id
_entity_poly.type
_entity_poly.pdbx_seq_one_letter_code
_entity_poly.pdbx_strand_id
1 'polypeptide(L)'
;MAEAESKRQRRTPQERANELDEKITKINQSINELEEKKKTVVEEYDAKITAAKERIKSLEAKKQEILAPKAPRKPRKTKKQKIQEIVKLAMKNGMSVEEVASQLHVEVES
;
A
#
# COMPACT_ATOMS: atom_id res chain seq x y z
N MET A 1 62.82 5.03 -62.82
CA MET A 1 62.29 3.78 -62.19
C MET A 1 60.91 4.10 -61.67
N ALA A 2 59.91 3.30 -62.03
CA ALA A 2 58.49 3.60 -61.90
C ALA A 2 58.02 3.64 -60.43
N GLU A 3 57.28 4.70 -60.08
CA GLU A 3 56.50 4.79 -58.85
C GLU A 3 55.33 3.79 -58.96
N ALA A 4 55.46 2.65 -58.28
CA ALA A 4 54.35 1.74 -58.11
C ALA A 4 53.37 2.35 -57.09
N GLU A 5 52.30 2.96 -57.59
CA GLU A 5 51.14 3.35 -56.78
C GLU A 5 50.65 2.15 -55.97
N SER A 6 50.92 2.16 -54.67
CA SER A 6 50.33 1.28 -53.68
C SER A 6 48.82 1.54 -53.59
N LYS A 7 48.05 0.95 -54.51
CA LYS A 7 46.59 0.95 -54.45
C LYS A 7 46.17 0.07 -53.28
N ARG A 8 45.54 0.67 -52.27
CA ARG A 8 44.99 -0.03 -51.10
C ARG A 8 44.19 -1.23 -51.57
N GLN A 9 44.51 -2.41 -51.04
CA GLN A 9 43.76 -3.63 -51.34
C GLN A 9 42.31 -3.44 -50.92
N ARG A 10 41.37 -3.66 -51.86
CA ARG A 10 39.94 -3.60 -51.55
C ARG A 10 39.59 -4.79 -50.65
N ARG A 11 38.79 -4.55 -49.61
CA ARG A 11 38.26 -5.60 -48.73
C ARG A 11 37.47 -6.64 -49.52
N THR A 12 37.61 -7.90 -49.15
CA THR A 12 36.82 -8.98 -49.74
C THR A 12 35.34 -8.84 -49.37
N PRO A 13 34.41 -9.43 -50.13
CA PRO A 13 33.01 -9.48 -49.74
C PRO A 13 32.77 -10.08 -48.34
N GLN A 14 33.54 -11.11 -47.96
CA GLN A 14 33.46 -11.74 -46.64
C GLN A 14 33.94 -10.82 -45.52
N GLU A 15 35.04 -10.11 -45.70
CA GLU A 15 35.51 -9.12 -44.71
C GLU A 15 34.47 -8.03 -44.47
N ARG A 16 33.82 -7.55 -45.55
CA ARG A 16 32.74 -6.56 -45.42
C ARG A 16 31.49 -7.12 -44.72
N ALA A 17 31.15 -8.39 -44.94
CA ALA A 17 30.04 -9.04 -44.25
C ALA A 17 30.33 -9.18 -42.75
N ASN A 18 31.52 -9.67 -42.38
CA ASN A 18 31.94 -9.82 -40.99
C ASN A 18 31.96 -8.46 -40.26
N GLU A 19 32.44 -7.39 -40.92
CA GLU A 19 32.39 -6.03 -40.36
C GLU A 19 30.96 -5.53 -40.10
N LEU A 20 29.99 -5.94 -40.91
CA LEU A 20 28.58 -5.62 -40.69
C LEU A 20 28.02 -6.46 -39.54
N ASP A 21 28.36 -7.74 -39.47
CA ASP A 21 27.95 -8.63 -38.37
C ASP A 21 28.50 -8.13 -37.02
N GLU A 22 29.74 -7.66 -36.98
CA GLU A 22 30.32 -7.01 -35.80
C GLU A 22 29.57 -5.73 -35.38
N LYS A 23 29.05 -4.97 -36.35
CA LYS A 23 28.23 -3.78 -36.04
C LYS A 23 26.85 -4.17 -35.55
N ILE A 24 26.23 -5.18 -36.17
CA ILE A 24 24.93 -5.72 -35.77
C ILE A 24 25.01 -6.26 -34.33
N THR A 25 26.05 -7.03 -34.01
CA THR A 25 26.23 -7.57 -32.65
C THR A 25 26.41 -6.48 -31.60
N LYS A 26 27.19 -5.43 -31.88
CA LYS A 26 27.32 -4.26 -30.98
C LYS A 26 25.99 -3.53 -30.78
N ILE A 27 25.23 -3.33 -31.86
CA ILE A 27 23.91 -2.69 -31.77
C ILE A 27 22.94 -3.55 -30.93
N ASN A 28 22.93 -4.86 -31.13
CA ASN A 28 22.09 -5.78 -30.34
C ASN A 28 22.47 -5.77 -28.85
N GLN A 29 23.76 -5.69 -28.51
CA GLN A 29 24.21 -5.53 -27.12
C GLN A 29 23.66 -4.22 -26.51
N SER A 30 23.78 -3.10 -27.24
CA SER A 30 23.22 -1.82 -26.79
C SER A 30 21.69 -1.86 -26.64
N ILE A 31 20.98 -2.55 -27.53
CA ILE A 31 19.52 -2.75 -27.42
C ILE A 31 19.19 -3.50 -26.12
N ASN A 32 19.87 -4.62 -25.85
CA ASN A 32 19.63 -5.42 -24.65
C ASN A 32 19.87 -4.62 -23.36
N GLU A 33 20.96 -3.84 -23.29
CA GLU A 33 21.23 -2.96 -22.15
C GLU A 33 20.14 -1.90 -21.93
N LEU A 34 19.59 -1.35 -23.02
CA LEU A 34 18.49 -0.39 -22.95
C LEU A 34 17.19 -1.07 -22.50
N GLU A 35 16.93 -2.31 -22.93
CA GLU A 35 15.76 -3.08 -22.49
C GLU A 35 15.83 -3.42 -21.00
N GLU A 36 17.00 -3.78 -20.47
CA GLU A 36 17.20 -4.02 -19.04
C GLU A 36 16.96 -2.75 -18.22
N LYS A 37 17.52 -1.60 -18.66
CA LYS A 37 17.26 -0.30 -18.02
C LYS A 37 15.78 0.09 -18.08
N LYS A 38 15.10 -0.23 -19.19
CA LYS A 38 13.67 0.03 -19.34
C LYS A 38 12.87 -0.80 -18.33
N LYS A 39 13.20 -2.08 -18.13
CA LYS A 39 12.50 -2.94 -17.18
C LYS A 39 12.57 -2.40 -15.75
N THR A 40 13.76 -2.00 -15.28
CA THR A 40 13.92 -1.46 -13.93
C THR A 40 13.14 -0.16 -13.72
N VAL A 41 13.16 0.74 -14.72
CA VAL A 41 12.41 2.00 -14.67
C VAL A 41 10.90 1.75 -14.68
N VAL A 42 10.41 0.80 -15.49
CA VAL A 42 8.99 0.43 -15.52
C VAL A 42 8.54 -0.10 -14.17
N GLU A 43 9.32 -0.99 -13.54
CA GLU A 43 9.02 -1.51 -12.20
C GLU A 43 8.97 -0.38 -11.14
N GLU A 44 9.87 0.60 -11.23
CA GLU A 44 9.87 1.77 -10.33
C GLU A 44 8.61 2.62 -10.51
N TYR A 45 8.18 2.87 -11.75
CA TYR A 45 6.95 3.61 -12.02
C TYR A 45 5.70 2.85 -11.59
N ASP A 46 5.66 1.54 -11.81
CA ASP A 46 4.55 0.70 -11.34
C ASP A 46 4.43 0.75 -9.82
N ALA A 47 5.54 0.69 -9.09
CA ALA A 47 5.55 0.86 -7.63
C ALA A 47 5.05 2.25 -7.18
N LYS A 48 5.39 3.32 -7.92
CA LYS A 48 4.86 4.68 -7.65
C LYS A 48 3.35 4.74 -7.90
N ILE A 49 2.86 4.10 -8.96
CA ILE A 49 1.43 4.05 -9.30
C ILE A 49 0.64 3.28 -8.25
N THR A 50 1.16 2.14 -7.77
CA THR A 50 0.49 1.36 -6.70
C THR A 50 0.41 2.15 -5.40
N ALA A 51 1.50 2.79 -4.97
CA ALA A 51 1.52 3.65 -3.79
C ALA A 51 0.53 4.82 -3.90
N ALA A 52 0.43 5.45 -5.08
CA ALA A 52 -0.55 6.51 -5.32
C ALA A 52 -2.01 6.00 -5.24
N LYS A 53 -2.29 4.82 -5.81
CA LYS A 53 -3.61 4.18 -5.73
C LYS A 53 -3.99 3.83 -4.30
N GLU A 54 -3.06 3.34 -3.49
CA GLU A 54 -3.29 3.07 -2.07
C GLU A 54 -3.60 4.35 -1.29
N ARG A 55 -2.86 5.43 -1.57
CA ARG A 55 -3.13 6.74 -0.98
C ARG A 55 -4.52 7.24 -1.34
N ILE A 56 -4.95 7.10 -2.59
CA ILE A 56 -6.32 7.43 -3.03
C ILE A 56 -7.35 6.63 -2.23
N LYS A 57 -7.21 5.30 -2.16
CA LYS A 57 -8.12 4.44 -1.39
C LYS A 57 -8.23 4.87 0.07
N SER A 58 -7.11 5.23 0.71
CA SER A 58 -7.12 5.69 2.10
C SER A 58 -7.88 7.00 2.29
N LEU A 59 -7.79 7.91 1.32
CA LEU A 59 -8.48 9.19 1.33
C LEU A 59 -9.97 9.02 1.03
N GLU A 60 -10.33 8.11 0.12
CA GLU A 60 -11.72 7.75 -0.15
C GLU A 60 -12.39 7.14 1.08
N ALA A 61 -11.71 6.23 1.80
CA ALA A 61 -12.22 5.68 3.05
C ALA A 61 -12.48 6.77 4.09
N LYS A 62 -11.53 7.71 4.29
CA LYS A 62 -11.71 8.86 5.19
C LYS A 62 -12.86 9.76 4.74
N LYS A 63 -13.00 10.00 3.44
CA LYS A 63 -14.11 10.78 2.88
C LYS A 63 -15.46 10.12 3.19
N GLN A 64 -15.56 8.80 3.05
CA GLN A 64 -16.76 8.04 3.41
C GLN A 64 -17.05 8.09 4.90
N GLU A 65 -16.03 8.00 5.76
CA GLU A 65 -16.20 8.12 7.22
C GLU A 65 -16.73 9.51 7.64
N ILE A 66 -16.27 10.57 6.96
CA ILE A 66 -16.75 11.95 7.21
C ILE A 66 -18.19 12.12 6.74
N LEU A 67 -18.51 11.59 5.56
CA LEU A 67 -19.84 11.71 4.97
C LEU A 67 -20.87 10.81 5.65
N ALA A 68 -20.43 9.69 6.23
CA ALA A 68 -21.28 8.81 7.00
C ALA A 68 -21.93 9.60 8.15
N PRO A 69 -23.26 9.55 8.29
CA PRO A 69 -23.94 10.23 9.37
C PRO A 69 -23.38 9.71 10.69
N LYS A 70 -22.81 10.63 11.48
CA LYS A 70 -22.18 10.31 12.75
C LYS A 70 -23.15 9.50 13.59
N ALA A 71 -22.78 8.25 13.90
CA ALA A 71 -23.64 7.36 14.66
C ALA A 71 -24.14 8.11 15.91
N PRO A 72 -25.45 8.08 16.20
CA PRO A 72 -26.02 8.83 17.30
C PRO A 72 -25.25 8.46 18.56
N ARG A 73 -24.54 9.44 19.13
CA ARG A 73 -23.78 9.23 20.36
C ARG A 73 -24.79 8.78 21.41
N LYS A 74 -24.57 7.62 22.02
CA LYS A 74 -25.36 7.21 23.17
C LYS A 74 -25.33 8.37 24.17
N PRO A 75 -26.49 8.85 24.66
CA PRO A 75 -26.53 9.95 25.59
C PRO A 75 -25.68 9.61 26.81
N ARG A 76 -24.98 10.60 27.34
CA ARG A 76 -24.16 10.42 28.54
C ARG A 76 -25.09 10.01 29.68
N LYS A 77 -24.88 8.81 30.22
CA LYS A 77 -25.67 8.33 31.35
C LYS A 77 -25.42 9.20 32.58
N THR A 78 -26.48 9.62 33.24
CA THR A 78 -26.40 10.34 34.52
C THR A 78 -25.89 9.40 35.63
N LYS A 79 -25.40 9.93 36.76
CA LYS A 79 -24.97 9.11 37.91
C LYS A 79 -26.09 8.16 38.35
N LYS A 80 -27.33 8.64 38.41
CA LYS A 80 -28.52 7.84 38.75
C LYS A 80 -28.73 6.67 37.78
N GLN A 81 -28.61 6.89 36.47
CA GLN A 81 -28.76 5.83 35.47
C GLN A 81 -27.67 4.76 35.59
N LYS A 82 -26.44 5.15 35.90
CA LYS A 82 -25.35 4.19 36.14
C LYS A 82 -25.61 3.31 37.36
N ILE A 83 -26.05 3.93 38.47
CA ILE A 83 -26.41 3.21 39.69
C ILE A 83 -27.56 2.23 39.41
N GLN A 84 -28.59 2.68 38.69
CA GLN A 84 -29.71 1.81 38.31
C GLN A 84 -29.28 0.63 37.42
N GLU A 85 -28.35 0.83 36.49
CA GLU A 85 -27.84 -0.27 35.66
C GLU A 85 -27.03 -1.28 36.43
N ILE A 86 -26.20 -0.83 37.38
CA ILE A 86 -25.42 -1.71 38.25
C ILE A 86 -26.37 -2.58 39.07
N VAL A 87 -27.38 -1.98 39.70
CA VAL A 87 -28.39 -2.72 40.48
C VAL A 87 -29.18 -3.68 39.57
N LYS A 88 -29.61 -3.24 38.39
CA LYS A 88 -30.31 -4.11 37.42
C LYS A 88 -29.45 -5.28 36.95
N LEU A 89 -28.15 -5.08 36.73
CA LEU A 89 -27.20 -6.14 36.37
C LEU A 89 -27.02 -7.14 37.51
N ALA A 90 -26.91 -6.65 38.75
CA ALA A 90 -26.79 -7.49 39.92
C ALA A 90 -28.04 -8.37 40.13
N MET A 91 -29.24 -7.78 39.99
CA MET A 91 -30.51 -8.51 40.00
C MET A 91 -30.61 -9.54 38.87
N LYS A 92 -30.14 -9.19 37.68
CA LYS A 92 -30.11 -10.11 36.52
C LYS A 92 -29.15 -11.29 36.74
N ASN A 93 -28.09 -11.08 37.51
CA ASN A 93 -27.15 -12.13 37.92
C ASN A 93 -27.65 -12.94 39.13
N GLY A 94 -28.89 -12.71 39.60
CA GLY A 94 -29.53 -13.50 40.64
C GLY A 94 -29.33 -12.99 42.07
N MET A 95 -28.74 -11.81 42.27
CA MET A 95 -28.64 -11.20 43.60
C MET A 95 -29.93 -10.47 43.98
N SER A 96 -30.35 -10.60 45.23
CA SER A 96 -31.50 -9.86 45.77
C SER A 96 -31.15 -8.39 46.03
N VAL A 97 -32.16 -7.55 46.23
CA VAL A 97 -31.94 -6.11 46.49
C VAL A 97 -31.21 -5.89 47.82
N GLU A 98 -31.50 -6.72 48.80
CA GLU A 98 -30.89 -6.72 50.13
C GLU A 98 -29.43 -7.17 50.10
N GLU A 99 -29.12 -8.18 49.29
CA GLU A 99 -27.74 -8.66 49.07
C GLU A 99 -26.88 -7.58 48.40
N VAL A 100 -27.45 -6.90 47.39
CA VAL A 100 -26.78 -5.78 46.72
C VAL A 100 -26.56 -4.60 47.66
N ALA A 101 -27.56 -4.27 48.49
CA ALA A 101 -27.45 -3.23 49.51
C ALA A 101 -26.36 -3.56 50.55
N SER A 102 -26.32 -4.81 51.01
CA SER A 102 -25.31 -5.31 51.94
C SER A 102 -23.90 -5.23 51.36
N GLN A 103 -23.72 -5.64 50.10
CA GLN A 103 -22.44 -5.55 49.39
C GLN A 103 -21.99 -4.11 49.14
N LEU A 104 -22.92 -3.19 48.93
CA LEU A 104 -22.65 -1.76 48.77
C LEU A 104 -22.55 -1.01 50.11
N HIS A 105 -22.81 -1.69 51.23
CA HIS A 105 -22.81 -1.14 52.59
C HIS A 105 -23.79 0.03 52.72
N VAL A 106 -24.97 -0.12 52.13
CA VAL A 106 -26.06 0.86 52.17
C VAL A 106 -27.21 0.26 52.96
N GLU A 107 -27.69 0.98 53.97
CA GLU A 107 -28.94 0.65 54.65
C GLU A 107 -30.11 1.13 53.78
N VAL A 108 -30.95 0.21 53.35
CA VAL A 108 -32.18 0.53 52.63
C VAL A 108 -33.31 0.47 53.66
N GLU A 109 -33.87 1.62 54.00
CA GLU A 109 -35.09 1.69 54.82
C GLU A 109 -36.25 1.06 54.03
N SER A 110 -36.96 0.14 54.69
CA SER A 110 -38.08 -0.64 54.14
C SER A 110 -39.33 0.21 53.88
#